data_AF-A0A839JB65-F1
#
_entry.id   AF-A0A839JB65-F1
#
_cell.length_a   1.000
_cell.length_b   1.000
_cell.length_c   1.000
_cell.angle_alpha   90.00
_cell.angle_beta   90.00
_cell.angle_gamma   90.00
#
_symmetry.space_group_name_H-M   'P 1'
#
loop_
_entity.id
_entity.type
_entity.pdbx_description
1 polymer ?
#
loop_
_entity_poly.entity_id
_entity_poly.type
_entity_poly.pdbx_seq_one_letter_code
_entity_poly.pdbx_strand_id
1 'polypeptide(L)' 'MKAANLTALLAENPHARRVHTWNANENRWMLAINDALGFAPIGLEGLWQKKV' A
#
# COMPACT_ATOMS: atom_id res chain seq x y z
N MET A 1 -1.25 1.18 -12.36
CA MET A 1 -2.56 1.17 -11.64
C MET A 1 -2.52 1.91 -10.30
N LYS A 2 -1.56 1.66 -9.39
CA LYS A 2 -1.56 2.25 -8.04
C LYS A 2 -1.69 3.79 -7.99
N ALA A 3 -0.97 4.52 -8.85
CA ALA A 3 -1.11 5.98 -8.95
C ALA A 3 -2.51 6.42 -9.39
N ALA A 4 -3.10 5.75 -10.39
CA ALA A 4 -4.45 6.04 -10.86
C ALA A 4 -5.49 5.82 -9.74
N ASN A 5 -5.31 4.79 -8.92
CA ASN A 5 -6.19 4.53 -7.78
C ASN A 5 -6.10 5.63 -6.71
N LEU A 6 -4.91 6.22 -6.49
CA LEU A 6 -4.76 7.36 -5.58
C LEU A 6 -5.49 8.61 -6.11
N THR A 7 -5.38 8.87 -7.41
CA THR A 7 -6.12 9.96 -8.05
C THR A 7 -7.63 9.75 -7.94
N ALA A 8 -8.11 8.53 -8.23
CA ALA A 8 -9.52 8.19 -8.11
C ALA A 8 -10.02 8.33 -6.67
N LEU A 9 -9.25 7.84 -5.69
CA LEU A 9 -9.58 7.97 -4.26
C LEU A 9 -9.74 9.43 -3.85
N LEU A 10 -8.84 10.31 -4.29
CA LEU A 10 -8.93 11.75 -3.95
C LEU A 10 -10.11 12.44 -4.64
N ALA A 11 -10.51 11.98 -5.82
CA ALA A 11 -11.69 12.49 -6.51
C ALA A 11 -12.98 12.09 -5.78
N GLU A 12 -13.07 10.84 -5.32
CA GLU A 12 -14.26 10.31 -4.63
C GLU A 12 -14.32 10.72 -3.16
N ASN A 13 -13.16 10.85 -2.50
CA ASN A 13 -13.05 11.27 -1.11
C ASN A 13 -11.92 12.30 -0.94
N PRO A 14 -12.22 13.59 -1.18
CA PRO A 14 -11.25 14.68 -1.03
C PRO A 14 -10.71 14.86 0.40
N HIS A 15 -11.38 14.26 1.41
CA HIS A 15 -10.97 14.35 2.81
C HIS A 15 -10.05 13.21 3.27
N ALA A 16 -9.74 12.25 2.40
CA ALA A 16 -8.80 11.18 2.72
C ALA A 16 -7.41 11.75 3.06
N ARG A 17 -6.92 11.50 4.28
CA ARG A 17 -5.62 12.03 4.76
C ARG A 17 -4.51 11.00 4.84
N ARG A 18 -4.85 9.72 4.83
CA ARG A 18 -3.89 8.62 4.99
C ARG A 18 -4.38 7.40 4.24
N VAL A 19 -3.46 6.73 3.53
CA VAL A 19 -3.72 5.48 2.82
C VAL A 19 -2.70 4.47 3.29
N HIS A 20 -3.17 3.34 3.82
CA HIS A 20 -2.33 2.19 4.11
C HIS A 20 -2.42 1.18 2.98
N THR A 21 -1.32 0.48 2.74
CA THR A 21 -1.17 -0.49 1.67
C THR A 21 -0.12 -1.49 2.08
N TRP A 22 -0.22 -2.71 1.57
CA TRP A 22 0.67 -3.80 1.94
C TRP A 22 1.17 -4.49 0.67
N ASN A 23 2.43 -4.89 0.71
CA ASN A 23 3.06 -5.71 -0.32
C ASN A 23 3.90 -6.79 0.36
N ALA A 24 4.10 -7.92 -0.32
CA ALA A 24 5.04 -8.93 0.15
C ALA A 24 6.44 -8.31 0.28
N ASN A 25 7.12 -8.59 1.39
CA ASN A 25 8.43 -8.01 1.70
C ASN A 25 9.51 -8.39 0.66
N GLU A 26 9.34 -9.54 0.01
CA GLU A 26 10.21 -10.04 -1.04
C GLU A 26 9.99 -9.33 -2.38
N ASN A 27 8.86 -8.63 -2.56
CA ASN A 27 8.52 -7.96 -3.81
C ASN A 27 9.16 -6.56 -3.89
N ARG A 28 10.48 -6.56 -4.11
CA ARG A 28 11.33 -5.37 -4.21
C ARG A 28 10.80 -4.33 -5.23
N TRP A 29 10.23 -4.80 -6.33
CA TRP A 29 9.70 -3.94 -7.39
C TRP A 29 8.49 -3.14 -6.93
N MET A 30 7.56 -3.77 -6.21
CA MET A 30 6.40 -3.08 -5.65
C MET A 30 6.77 -2.14 -4.50
N LEU A 31 7.78 -2.49 -3.70
CA LEU A 31 8.32 -1.58 -2.68
C LEU A 31 8.92 -0.32 -3.32
N ALA A 32 9.73 -0.46 -4.37
CA ALA A 32 10.28 0.68 -5.10
C ALA A 32 9.19 1.58 -5.72
N ILE A 33 8.09 1.01 -6.22
CA ILE A 33 6.94 1.78 -6.70
C ILE A 33 6.29 2.55 -5.55
N ASN A 34 6.16 1.94 -4.37
CA ASN A 34 5.59 2.61 -3.20
C ASN A 34 6.46 3.78 -2.74
N ASP A 35 7.79 3.58 -2.70
CA ASP A 35 8.75 4.63 -2.36
C ASP A 35 8.66 5.80 -3.35
N ALA A 36 8.60 5.49 -4.66
CA ALA A 36 8.44 6.50 -5.71
C ALA A 36 7.11 7.27 -5.63
N LEU A 37 6.06 6.67 -5.06
CA LEU A 37 4.76 7.29 -4.81
C LEU A 37 4.67 8.00 -3.45
N GLY A 38 5.74 8.00 -2.65
CA GLY A 38 5.80 8.70 -1.37
C GLY A 38 5.20 7.94 -0.17
N PHE A 39 5.00 6.62 -0.29
CA PHE A 39 4.67 5.79 0.86
C PHE A 39 5.91 5.58 1.74
N ALA A 40 5.69 5.34 3.03
CA ALA A 40 6.73 5.00 3.98
C ALA A 40 6.37 3.69 4.71
N PRO A 41 7.37 2.85 5.06
CA PRO A 41 7.13 1.64 5.83
C PRO A 41 6.69 2.00 7.26
N ILE A 42 5.61 1.36 7.73
CA ILE A 42 5.07 1.56 9.08
C ILE A 42 5.11 0.29 9.94
N GLY A 43 5.43 -0.86 9.36
CA GLY A 43 5.47 -2.14 10.04
C GLY A 43 5.65 -3.32 9.09
N LEU A 44 5.86 -4.50 9.68
CA LEU A 44 5.88 -5.79 8.99
C LEU A 44 4.75 -6.66 9.54
N GLU A 45 4.04 -7.34 8.66
CA GLU A 45 2.97 -8.25 9.03
C GLU A 45 3.39 -9.70 8.75
N GLY A 46 3.23 -10.56 9.76
CA GLY A 46 3.28 -12.00 9.60
C GLY A 46 1.87 -12.55 9.44
N LEU A 47 1.68 -13.48 8.52
CA LEU A 47 0.40 -14.13 8.27
C LEU A 47 0.52 -15.62 8.59
N TRP A 48 -0.35 -16.11 9.48
CA TRP A 48 -0.41 -17.53 9.85
C TRP A 48 -1.83 -18.05 9.64
N GLN A 49 -1.94 -19.28 9.16
CA GLN A 49 -3.22 -19.96 9.01
C GLN A 49 -3.23 -21.22 9.88
N LYS A 50 -4.19 -21.30 10.81
CA LYS A 50 -4.46 -22.54 11.54
C LYS A 50 -5.15 -23.52 10.60
N LYS A 51 -4.64 -24.75 10.51
CA LYS A 51 -5.39 -25.86 9.89
C LYS A 51 -6.44 -26.33 10.90
N VAL A 52 -7.70 -26.28 10.49
CA VAL A 52 -8.85 -26.88 11.19
C VAL A 52 -9.19 -28.21 10.55
#